data_AF-A0A3S1CS25-F1
#
_entry.id   AF-A0A3S1CS25-F1
#
_cell.length_a   1.000
_cell.length_b   1.000
_cell.length_c   1.000
_cell.angle_alpha   90.00
_cell.angle_beta   90.00
_cell.angle_gamma   90.00
#
_symmetry.space_group_name_H-M   'P 1'
#
loop_
_entity.id
_entity.type
_entity.pdbx_description
1 polymer ?
#
loop_
_entity_poly.entity_id
_entity_poly.type
_entity_poly.pdbx_seq_one_letter_code
_entity_poly.pdbx_strand_id
1 'polypeptide(L)'
;MQPAPQVEATDQAEATGQGIPVVDVGPFIRGESGARAVVKAIETACRTTGFFLVTGHGVSPERTMQLYNLARAFFDLPEDYKRSHGRGTDLNGGVAFSPIADEALAATKGIKTPGDYKESLNFGLRLNGDTWPDQPEG
;
A
#
# COMPACT_ATOMS: atom_id res chain seq x y z
N MET A 1 23.91 15.55 41.37
CA MET A 1 23.44 16.11 40.07
C MET A 1 24.47 15.70 39.04
N GLN A 2 24.25 14.57 38.36
CA GLN A 2 25.14 14.09 37.29
C GLN A 2 24.81 14.83 35.98
N PRO A 3 25.79 15.12 35.11
CA PRO A 3 25.53 15.77 33.84
C PRO A 3 24.81 14.82 32.87
N ALA A 4 23.98 15.38 31.99
CA ALA A 4 23.25 14.63 30.96
C ALA A 4 24.23 13.99 29.96
N PRO A 5 23.95 12.76 29.46
CA PRO A 5 24.78 12.15 28.45
C PRO A 5 24.57 12.86 27.11
N GLN A 6 25.67 13.22 26.46
CA GLN A 6 25.69 13.74 25.10
C GLN A 6 25.44 12.58 24.12
N VAL A 7 24.55 12.80 23.15
CA VAL A 7 24.30 11.84 22.07
C VAL A 7 25.21 12.22 20.90
N GLU A 8 26.36 11.54 20.81
CA GLU A 8 27.19 11.55 19.60
C GLU A 8 26.66 10.50 18.61
N ALA A 9 26.64 10.88 17.34
CA ALA A 9 26.21 10.04 16.23
C ALA A 9 27.22 8.90 16.00
N THR A 10 26.72 7.68 15.79
CA THR A 10 27.49 6.60 15.19
C THR A 10 26.84 6.03 13.94
N ASP A 11 27.74 5.91 12.98
CA ASP A 11 27.72 5.41 11.62
C ASP A 11 27.54 3.87 11.55
N GLN A 12 27.13 3.40 10.36
CA GLN A 12 27.05 2.01 9.87
C GLN A 12 26.18 1.02 10.65
N ALA A 13 24.98 0.72 10.11
CA ALA A 13 24.27 -0.50 10.46
C ALA A 13 24.73 -1.66 9.54
N GLU A 14 25.63 -2.49 10.06
CA GLU A 14 25.85 -3.84 9.55
C GLU A 14 24.56 -4.66 9.70
N ALA A 15 24.07 -5.24 8.60
CA ALA A 15 22.83 -6.00 8.58
C ALA A 15 22.99 -7.39 9.23
N THR A 16 22.69 -7.50 10.51
CA THR A 16 22.28 -8.77 11.14
C THR A 16 20.83 -9.05 10.77
N GLY A 17 20.54 -10.17 10.11
CA GLY A 17 19.26 -10.49 9.47
C GLY A 17 18.04 -10.65 10.40
N GLN A 18 17.47 -9.54 10.88
CA GLN A 18 16.28 -9.54 11.77
C GLN A 18 15.19 -8.53 11.39
N GLY A 19 15.16 -8.00 10.16
CA GLY A 19 14.12 -7.05 9.75
C GLY A 19 13.80 -7.06 8.25
N ILE A 20 12.68 -6.44 7.89
CA ILE A 20 12.33 -6.17 6.49
C ILE A 20 13.33 -5.14 5.94
N PRO A 21 14.08 -5.44 4.86
CA PRO A 21 15.05 -4.51 4.28
C PRO A 21 14.39 -3.20 3.87
N VAL A 22 15.05 -2.07 4.12
CA VAL A 22 14.67 -0.76 3.59
C VAL A 22 15.59 -0.43 2.42
N VAL A 23 15.02 -0.13 1.26
CA VAL A 23 15.76 0.17 0.03
C VAL A 23 15.45 1.60 -0.41
N ASP A 24 16.46 2.47 -0.44
CA ASP A 24 16.36 3.77 -1.11
C ASP A 24 16.53 3.58 -2.62
N VAL A 25 15.46 3.85 -3.37
CA VAL A 25 15.45 3.74 -4.85
C VAL A 25 15.79 5.05 -5.54
N GLY A 26 16.05 6.12 -4.80
CA GLY A 26 16.37 7.45 -5.33
C GLY A 26 17.48 7.44 -6.38
N PRO A 27 18.65 6.83 -6.12
CA PRO A 27 19.73 6.75 -7.10
C PRO A 27 19.34 6.03 -8.40
N PHE A 28 18.47 5.02 -8.31
CA PHE A 28 17.96 4.32 -9.48
C PHE A 28 17.03 5.21 -10.31
N ILE A 29 16.08 5.90 -9.65
CA ILE A 29 15.13 6.81 -10.31
C ILE A 29 15.84 7.97 -11.00
N ARG A 30 16.90 8.51 -10.39
CA ARG A 30 17.67 9.64 -10.92
C ARG A 30 18.76 9.25 -11.93
N GLY A 31 18.97 7.95 -12.17
CA GLY A 31 20.01 7.47 -13.09
C GLY A 31 21.44 7.71 -12.60
N GLU A 32 21.66 7.71 -11.29
CA GLU A 32 22.95 7.95 -10.64
C GLU A 32 23.82 6.69 -10.58
N SER A 33 25.10 6.84 -10.24
CA SER A 33 26.07 5.74 -10.12
C SER A 33 25.63 4.62 -9.14
N GLY A 34 24.74 4.94 -8.20
CA GLY A 34 24.16 3.98 -7.24
C GLY A 34 23.08 3.05 -7.80
N ALA A 35 22.59 3.25 -9.02
CA ALA A 35 21.44 2.49 -9.57
C ALA A 35 21.64 0.97 -9.55
N ARG A 36 22.86 0.49 -9.84
CA ARG A 36 23.17 -0.96 -9.84
C ARG A 36 23.11 -1.56 -8.44
N ALA A 37 23.49 -0.82 -7.41
CA ALA A 37 23.42 -1.27 -6.02
C ALA A 37 21.96 -1.41 -5.57
N VAL A 38 21.09 -0.45 -5.94
CA VAL A 38 19.65 -0.52 -5.70
C VAL A 38 19.04 -1.78 -6.31
N VAL A 39 19.34 -2.07 -7.58
CA VAL A 39 18.83 -3.28 -8.26
C VAL A 39 19.27 -4.55 -7.54
N LYS A 40 20.54 -4.63 -7.12
CA LYS A 40 21.06 -5.78 -6.37
C LYS A 40 20.39 -5.95 -5.00
N ALA A 41 20.10 -4.85 -4.32
CA ALA A 41 19.38 -4.87 -3.04
C ALA A 41 17.94 -5.38 -3.20
N ILE A 42 17.21 -4.92 -4.22
CA ILE A 42 15.87 -5.41 -4.55
C ILE A 42 15.90 -6.90 -4.91
N GLU A 43 16.83 -7.32 -5.78
CA GLU A 43 16.98 -8.74 -6.12
C GLU A 43 17.20 -9.60 -4.87
N THR A 44 18.11 -9.16 -3.99
CA THR A 44 18.41 -9.88 -2.75
C THR A 44 17.17 -9.98 -1.87
N ALA A 45 16.43 -8.89 -1.67
CA ALA A 45 15.20 -8.89 -0.88
C ALA A 45 14.15 -9.84 -1.46
N CYS A 46 13.92 -9.79 -2.78
CA CYS A 46 12.99 -10.69 -3.46
C CYS A 46 13.35 -12.17 -3.31
N ARG A 47 14.64 -12.52 -3.26
CA ARG A 47 15.11 -13.91 -3.13
C ARG A 47 15.18 -14.42 -1.69
N THR A 48 15.19 -13.51 -0.70
CA THR A 48 15.43 -13.87 0.70
C THR A 48 14.18 -13.65 1.54
N THR A 49 13.84 -12.39 1.82
CA THR A 49 12.68 -12.04 2.66
C THR A 49 11.36 -12.06 1.89
N GLY A 50 11.40 -11.91 0.57
CA GLY A 50 10.20 -11.74 -0.28
C GLY A 50 9.51 -10.38 -0.11
N PHE A 51 10.02 -9.53 0.78
CA PHE A 51 9.47 -8.22 1.15
C PHE A 51 10.59 -7.21 1.39
N PHE A 52 10.34 -5.95 1.05
CA PHE A 52 11.19 -4.80 1.36
C PHE A 52 10.35 -3.54 1.46
N LEU A 53 10.81 -2.56 2.23
CA LEU A 53 10.28 -1.21 2.28
C LEU A 53 11.04 -0.34 1.27
N VAL A 54 10.32 0.59 0.62
CA VAL A 54 10.91 1.49 -0.37
C VAL A 54 10.94 2.92 0.18
N THR A 55 12.07 3.60 0.02
CA THR A 55 12.22 5.05 0.26
C THR A 55 12.79 5.71 -0.99
N GLY A 56 12.73 7.06 -1.07
CA GLY A 56 13.25 7.79 -2.24
C GLY A 56 12.46 7.55 -3.54
N HIS A 57 11.24 7.01 -3.47
CA HIS A 57 10.39 6.69 -4.62
C HIS A 57 9.77 7.93 -5.32
N GLY A 58 9.92 9.13 -4.75
CA GLY A 58 9.46 10.38 -5.37
C GLY A 58 7.95 10.64 -5.32
N VAL A 59 7.18 9.84 -4.57
CA VAL A 59 5.76 10.12 -4.31
C VAL A 59 5.69 11.15 -3.19
N SER A 60 5.01 12.28 -3.45
CA SER A 60 4.89 13.36 -2.47
C SER A 60 4.08 12.91 -1.24
N PRO A 61 4.54 13.24 -0.02
CA PRO A 61 3.78 12.97 1.20
C PRO A 61 2.37 13.57 1.16
N GLU A 62 2.20 14.75 0.55
CA GLU A 62 0.92 15.44 0.40
C GLU A 62 -0.06 14.63 -0.45
N ARG A 63 0.41 14.03 -1.55
CA ARG A 63 -0.41 13.14 -2.39
C ARG A 63 -0.85 11.90 -1.63
N THR A 64 0.06 11.30 -0.85
CA THR A 64 -0.26 10.15 0.00
C THR A 64 -1.30 10.52 1.06
N MET A 65 -1.16 11.68 1.72
CA MET A 65 -2.15 12.17 2.69
C MET A 65 -3.51 12.42 2.05
N GLN A 66 -3.55 13.05 0.86
CA GLN A 66 -4.79 13.27 0.13
C GLN A 66 -5.49 11.94 -0.19
N LEU A 67 -4.76 10.94 -0.70
CA LEU A 67 -5.30 9.61 -0.98
C LEU A 67 -5.91 8.97 0.28
N TYR A 68 -5.20 9.01 1.41
CA TYR A 68 -5.73 8.45 2.67
C TYR A 68 -6.97 9.21 3.15
N ASN A 69 -7.04 10.52 2.96
CA ASN A 69 -8.21 11.31 3.36
C ASN A 69 -9.43 10.98 2.48
N LEU A 70 -9.25 10.87 1.16
CA LEU A 70 -10.32 10.46 0.25
C LEU A 70 -10.80 9.04 0.54
N ALA A 71 -9.88 8.11 0.80
CA ALA A 71 -10.23 6.74 1.16
C ALA A 71 -11.08 6.71 2.45
N ARG A 72 -10.66 7.42 3.50
CA ARG A 72 -11.46 7.52 4.74
C ARG A 72 -12.83 8.11 4.49
N ALA A 73 -12.89 9.23 3.78
CA ALA A 73 -14.15 9.89 3.47
C ALA A 73 -15.10 8.99 2.65
N PHE A 74 -14.59 8.18 1.72
CA PHE A 74 -15.38 7.16 1.02
C PHE A 74 -15.92 6.09 1.98
N PHE A 75 -15.06 5.53 2.84
CA PHE A 75 -15.47 4.46 3.76
C PHE A 75 -16.41 4.95 4.88
N ASP A 76 -16.41 6.25 5.20
CA ASP A 76 -17.37 6.89 6.11
C ASP A 76 -18.77 7.12 5.48
N LEU A 77 -18.93 6.92 4.16
CA LEU A 77 -20.22 7.05 3.48
C LEU A 77 -21.22 5.95 3.90
N PRO A 78 -22.54 6.19 3.74
CA PRO A 78 -23.57 5.19 4.00
C PRO A 78 -23.32 3.88 3.23
N GLU A 79 -23.59 2.75 3.90
CA GLU A 79 -23.35 1.42 3.33
C GLU A 79 -24.07 1.21 2.00
N ASP A 80 -25.31 1.70 1.86
CA ASP A 80 -26.09 1.60 0.62
C ASP A 80 -25.39 2.28 -0.57
N TYR A 81 -24.78 3.44 -0.34
CA TYR A 81 -24.00 4.15 -1.37
C TYR A 81 -22.72 3.39 -1.71
N LYS A 82 -21.98 2.89 -0.72
CA LYS A 82 -20.78 2.09 -0.99
C LYS A 82 -21.13 0.82 -1.78
N ARG A 83 -22.24 0.16 -1.44
CA ARG A 83 -22.75 -1.04 -2.13
C ARG A 83 -23.20 -0.77 -3.57
N SER A 84 -23.67 0.43 -3.90
CA SER A 84 -23.96 0.81 -5.30
C SER A 84 -22.70 0.88 -6.17
N HIS A 85 -21.51 0.81 -5.55
CA HIS A 85 -20.23 0.74 -6.24
C HIS A 85 -19.57 -0.64 -6.19
N GLY A 86 -20.33 -1.69 -5.86
CA GLY A 86 -19.83 -3.06 -5.72
C GLY A 86 -19.98 -3.95 -6.96
N ARG A 87 -19.52 -5.19 -6.85
CA ARG A 87 -19.70 -6.22 -7.89
C ARG A 87 -21.19 -6.50 -8.13
N GLY A 88 -21.58 -6.68 -9.41
CA GLY A 88 -22.96 -6.96 -9.80
C GLY A 88 -23.85 -5.72 -9.94
N THR A 89 -23.25 -4.52 -9.95
CA THR A 89 -23.89 -3.25 -10.30
C THR A 89 -23.65 -2.93 -11.78
N ASP A 90 -24.31 -1.90 -12.29
CA ASP A 90 -24.12 -1.39 -13.67
C ASP A 90 -22.80 -0.61 -13.84
N LEU A 91 -21.88 -0.68 -12.86
CA LEU A 91 -20.57 -0.08 -12.97
C LEU A 91 -19.78 -0.71 -14.12
N ASN A 92 -19.43 0.12 -15.09
CA ASN A 92 -18.42 -0.22 -16.07
C ASN A 92 -17.04 0.02 -15.47
N GLY A 93 -16.15 -0.98 -15.60
CA GLY A 93 -14.73 -0.77 -15.37
C GLY A 93 -14.08 -1.53 -14.23
N GLY A 94 -12.93 -0.99 -13.77
CA GLY A 94 -12.09 -1.63 -12.77
C GLY A 94 -12.44 -1.33 -11.31
N VAL A 95 -13.44 -0.48 -11.03
CA VAL A 95 -13.81 -0.08 -9.65
C VAL A 95 -14.81 -1.08 -9.07
N ALA A 96 -14.50 -1.65 -7.91
CA ALA A 96 -15.38 -2.58 -7.20
C ALA A 96 -15.25 -2.48 -5.69
N PHE A 97 -16.34 -2.09 -5.03
CA PHE A 97 -16.51 -2.17 -3.58
C PHE A 97 -16.89 -3.58 -3.13
N SER A 98 -16.30 -4.01 -2.02
CA SER A 98 -16.63 -5.24 -1.30
C SER A 98 -16.92 -4.91 0.17
N PRO A 99 -18.11 -5.25 0.69
CA PRO A 99 -18.48 -4.98 2.08
C PRO A 99 -17.75 -5.90 3.06
N ILE A 100 -17.95 -5.64 4.36
CA ILE A 100 -17.45 -6.51 5.43
C ILE A 100 -17.88 -7.96 5.22
N ALA A 101 -16.93 -8.88 5.43
CA ALA A 101 -17.09 -10.33 5.30
C ALA A 101 -17.43 -10.86 3.89
N ASP A 102 -17.31 -10.04 2.84
CA ASP A 102 -17.48 -10.46 1.44
C ASP A 102 -16.40 -11.43 0.97
N GLU A 103 -15.23 -11.40 1.61
CA GLU A 103 -14.09 -12.26 1.27
C GLU A 103 -13.77 -13.24 2.40
N ALA A 104 -13.56 -14.51 2.04
CA ALA A 104 -13.14 -15.57 2.95
C ALA A 104 -12.10 -16.48 2.25
N LEU A 105 -10.83 -16.08 2.27
CA LEU A 105 -9.75 -16.78 1.54
C LEU A 105 -9.60 -18.25 1.94
N ALA A 106 -9.81 -18.60 3.22
CA ALA A 106 -9.72 -19.98 3.68
C ALA A 106 -10.80 -20.90 3.07
N ALA A 107 -11.92 -20.33 2.61
CA ALA A 107 -12.97 -21.09 1.92
C ALA A 107 -12.48 -21.70 0.60
N THR A 108 -11.52 -21.06 -0.08
CA THR A 108 -10.89 -21.61 -1.30
C THR A 108 -10.10 -22.89 -1.04
N LYS A 109 -9.75 -23.16 0.22
CA LYS A 109 -9.11 -24.39 0.69
C LYS A 109 -10.11 -25.37 1.30
N GLY A 110 -11.41 -25.15 1.12
CA GLY A 110 -12.48 -25.94 1.73
C GLY A 110 -12.68 -25.71 3.22
N ILE A 111 -11.99 -24.72 3.81
CA ILE A 111 -12.06 -24.42 5.24
C ILE A 111 -13.08 -23.30 5.46
N LYS A 112 -14.20 -23.63 6.10
CA LYS A 112 -15.22 -22.63 6.47
C LYS A 112 -14.69 -21.78 7.63
N THR A 113 -14.55 -20.48 7.39
CA THR A 113 -14.18 -19.46 8.38
C THR A 113 -15.16 -18.30 8.29
N PRO A 114 -15.31 -17.47 9.34
CA PRO A 114 -15.93 -16.16 9.20
C PRO A 114 -15.19 -15.34 8.12
N GLY A 115 -15.92 -14.51 7.38
CA GLY A 115 -15.30 -13.61 6.41
C GLY A 115 -14.38 -12.59 7.08
N ASP A 116 -13.50 -11.99 6.28
CA ASP A 116 -12.55 -10.99 6.75
C ASP A 116 -13.31 -9.76 7.30
N TYR A 117 -12.88 -9.26 8.48
CA TYR A 117 -13.37 -8.00 9.05
C TYR A 117 -12.73 -6.81 8.35
N LYS A 118 -13.00 -6.69 7.06
CA LYS A 118 -12.54 -5.60 6.20
C LYS A 118 -13.60 -5.28 5.17
N GLU A 119 -13.70 -4.01 4.83
CA GLU A 119 -14.27 -3.59 3.55
C GLU A 119 -13.13 -3.17 2.61
N SER A 120 -13.37 -3.19 1.31
CA SER A 120 -12.37 -2.79 0.33
C SER A 120 -12.99 -2.09 -0.86
N LEU A 121 -12.23 -1.20 -1.47
CA LEU A 121 -12.52 -0.58 -2.76
C LEU A 121 -11.33 -0.86 -3.66
N ASN A 122 -11.52 -1.76 -4.61
CA ASN A 122 -10.49 -2.15 -5.56
C ASN A 122 -10.64 -1.32 -6.83
N PHE A 123 -9.53 -0.87 -7.41
CA PHE A 123 -9.51 -0.14 -8.68
C PHE A 123 -8.27 -0.53 -9.49
N GLY A 124 -8.38 -0.50 -10.81
CA GLY A 124 -7.33 -0.94 -11.74
C GLY A 124 -7.08 0.05 -12.88
N LEU A 125 -6.47 -0.44 -13.96
CA LEU A 125 -6.34 0.35 -15.20
C LEU A 125 -7.71 0.92 -15.57
N ARG A 126 -7.78 2.22 -15.83
CA ARG A 126 -9.00 2.88 -16.31
C ARG A 126 -9.34 2.31 -17.68
N LEU A 127 -10.27 1.36 -17.73
CA LEU A 127 -10.82 0.87 -18.99
C LEU A 127 -11.79 1.92 -19.55
N ASN A 128 -12.16 1.77 -20.82
CA ASN A 128 -13.13 2.67 -21.42
C ASN A 128 -14.48 2.54 -20.69
N GLY A 129 -14.99 3.65 -20.16
CA GLY A 129 -16.25 3.70 -19.41
C GLY A 129 -16.08 3.62 -17.89
N ASP A 130 -14.86 3.49 -17.38
CA ASP A 130 -14.58 3.52 -15.94
C ASP A 130 -15.08 4.81 -15.31
N THR A 131 -16.02 4.66 -14.38
CA THR A 131 -16.58 5.77 -13.61
C THR A 131 -16.10 5.65 -12.18
N TRP A 132 -15.38 6.65 -11.70
CA TRP A 132 -15.08 6.78 -10.27
C TRP A 132 -16.35 7.19 -9.53
N PRO A 133 -16.61 6.69 -8.31
CA PRO A 133 -17.61 7.25 -7.42
C PRO A 133 -17.63 8.78 -7.42
N ASP A 134 -18.83 9.37 -7.43
CA ASP A 134 -19.04 10.82 -7.41
C ASP A 134 -18.79 11.43 -6.02
N GLN A 135 -18.67 10.59 -4.99
CA GLN A 135 -18.38 10.97 -3.61
C GLN A 135 -17.29 10.06 -3.00
N PRO A 136 -16.38 10.61 -2.19
CA PRO A 136 -16.19 12.03 -1.89
C PRO A 136 -15.60 12.79 -3.10
N GLU A 137 -15.83 14.11 -3.15
CA GLU A 137 -15.19 14.96 -4.15
C GLU A 137 -13.67 15.04 -3.89
N GLY A 138 -12.84 14.74 -4.91
CA GLY A 138 -11.40 15.03 -4.89
C GLY A 138 -10.50 14.08 -5.68
#